data_AF-A0A948WCI6-F1
#
_entry.id   AF-A0A948WCI6-F1
#
_cell.length_a   1.000
_cell.length_b   1.000
_cell.length_c   1.000
_cell.angle_alpha   90.00
_cell.angle_beta   90.00
_cell.angle_gamma   90.00
#
_symmetry.space_group_name_H-M   'P 1'
#
loop_
_entity.id
_entity.type
_entity.pdbx_description
1 polymer ?
#
loop_
_entity_poly.entity_id
_entity_poly.type
_entity_poly.pdbx_seq_one_letter_code
_entity_poly.pdbx_strand_id
1 'polypeptide(L)' 'MNPMLLEKARETVGNDKILVNLVSRRVRQLNATSRPLVEVEPGMGFIDIALKEIGEGKLSARGRAADSAAAA' A
#
# COMPACT_ATOMS: atom_id res chain seq x y z
N MET A 1 10.48 -8.43 4.58
CA MET A 1 9.76 -7.44 5.39
C MET A 1 10.77 -6.49 6.01
N ASN A 2 10.80 -5.26 5.51
CA ASN A 2 11.69 -4.19 5.93
C ASN A 2 11.04 -3.38 7.07
N PRO A 3 11.68 -3.27 8.25
CA PRO A 3 11.12 -2.55 9.39
C PRO A 3 10.94 -1.05 9.15
N MET A 4 11.77 -0.42 8.32
CA MET A 4 11.66 1.01 8.02
C MET A 4 10.39 1.35 7.22
N LEU A 5 9.99 0.46 6.30
CA LEU A 5 8.75 0.63 5.54
C LEU A 5 7.51 0.47 6.42
N LEU A 6 7.60 -0.41 7.42
CA LEU A 6 6.52 -0.60 8.40
C LEU A 6 6.30 0.67 9.22
N GLU A 7 7.38 1.27 9.73
CA GLU A 7 7.30 2.49 10.55
C GLU A 7 6.70 3.66 9.74
N LYS A 8 7.19 3.89 8.53
CA LYS A 8 6.65 4.93 7.64
C LYS A 8 5.17 4.71 7.28
N ALA A 9 4.77 3.46 7.02
CA ALA A 9 3.38 3.13 6.76
C ALA A 9 2.50 3.34 8.01
N ARG A 10 3.03 3.05 9.20
CA ARG A 10 2.35 3.26 10.47
C ARG A 10 2.13 4.73 10.78
N GLU A 11 3.13 5.58 10.55
CA GLU A 11 3.01 7.04 10.66
C GLU A 11 1.94 7.59 9.71
N THR A 12 1.85 7.03 8.50
CA THR A 12 0.89 7.47 7.48
C THR A 12 -0.55 7.06 7.82
N VAL A 13 -0.76 5.86 8.37
CA VAL A 13 -2.11 5.33 8.66
C VAL A 13 -2.58 5.69 10.07
N GLY A 14 -1.68 5.80 11.05
CA GLY A 14 -1.96 6.10 12.45
C GLY A 14 -2.71 5.03 13.25
N ASN A 15 -3.24 3.99 12.60
CA ASN A 15 -3.98 2.90 13.23
C ASN A 15 -3.51 1.52 12.72
N ASP A 16 -2.93 0.74 13.63
CA ASP A 16 -2.33 -0.56 13.32
C ASP A 16 -3.34 -1.58 12.77
N LYS A 17 -4.59 -1.57 13.26
CA LYS A 17 -5.64 -2.49 12.76
C LYS A 17 -6.01 -2.17 11.31
N ILE A 18 -6.07 -0.88 10.97
CA ILE A 18 -6.35 -0.43 9.60
C ILE A 18 -5.16 -0.76 8.69
N LEU A 19 -3.93 -0.55 9.17
CA LEU A 19 -2.71 -0.85 8.42
C LEU A 19 -2.64 -2.34 8.06
N VAL A 20 -2.87 -3.25 9.00
CA VAL A 20 -2.86 -4.70 8.75
C VAL A 20 -3.89 -5.08 7.69
N ASN A 21 -5.09 -4.49 7.74
CA ASN A 21 -6.14 -4.73 6.75
C ASN A 21 -5.74 -4.20 5.35
N LEU A 22 -5.14 -3.01 5.28
CA LEU A 22 -4.66 -2.40 4.04
C LEU A 22 -3.59 -3.26 3.38
N VAL A 23 -2.55 -3.63 4.14
CA VAL A 23 -1.45 -4.48 3.67
C VAL A 23 -1.99 -5.83 3.19
N SER A 24 -2.85 -6.47 3.98
CA SER A 24 -3.42 -7.78 3.62
C SER A 24 -4.23 -7.74 2.33
N ARG A 25 -5.07 -6.73 2.14
CA ARG A 25 -5.85 -6.54 0.91
C ARG A 25 -4.94 -6.27 -0.27
N ARG A 26 -3.93 -5.42 -0.10
CA ARG A 26 -3.03 -5.05 -1.18
C ARG A 26 -2.12 -6.20 -1.61
N VAL A 27 -1.58 -6.96 -0.67
CA VAL A 27 -0.79 -8.16 -0.96
C VAL A 27 -1.61 -9.18 -1.75
N ARG A 28 -2.91 -9.36 -1.46
CA ARG A 28 -3.79 -10.22 -2.27
C ARG A 28 -3.93 -9.71 -3.71
N GLN A 29 -4.06 -8.40 -3.90
CA GLN A 29 -4.13 -7.80 -5.24
C GLN A 29 -2.82 -8.01 -6.03
N LEU A 30 -1.67 -7.81 -5.39
CA LEU A 30 -0.36 -8.03 -6.02
C LEU A 30 -0.17 -9.50 -6.42
N ASN A 31 -0.60 -10.44 -5.57
CA ASN A 31 -0.64 -11.87 -5.91
C ASN A 31 -1.61 -12.17 -7.07
N ALA A 32 -2.73 -11.46 -7.16
CA ALA A 32 -3.70 -11.56 -8.25
C ALA A 32 -3.30 -10.75 -9.51
N THR A 33 -2.00 -10.54 -9.72
CA THR A 33 -1.44 -9.89 -10.92
C THR A 33 -1.65 -8.37 -11.02
N SER A 34 -2.05 -7.69 -9.93
CA SER A 34 -2.07 -6.23 -9.91
C SER A 34 -0.66 -5.67 -10.04
N ARG A 35 -0.54 -4.58 -10.81
CA ARG A 35 0.73 -3.84 -10.92
C ARG A 35 1.03 -3.07 -9.63
N PRO A 36 2.29 -3.04 -9.17
CA PRO A 36 2.76 -2.11 -8.14
C PRO A 36 2.55 -0.64 -8.53
N LEU A 37 2.29 0.22 -7.54
CA LEU A 37 2.15 1.68 -7.70
C LEU A 37 3.46 2.43 -7.40
N VAL A 38 4.47 1.70 -6.91
CA VAL A 38 5.79 2.20 -6.55
C VAL A 38 6.86 1.47 -7.35
N GLU A 39 8.03 2.08 -7.43
CA GLU A 39 9.21 1.41 -7.96
C GLU A 39 9.60 0.23 -7.06
N VAL A 40 9.77 -0.93 -7.68
CA VAL A 40 10.11 -2.19 -7.02
C VAL A 40 11.58 -2.46 -7.26
N GLU A 41 12.36 -2.49 -6.18
CA GLU A 41 13.77 -2.86 -6.21
C GLU A 41 13.91 -4.39 -6.17
N PRO A 42 15.02 -4.94 -6.71
CA PRO A 42 15.30 -6.36 -6.62
C PRO A 42 15.27 -6.86 -5.18
N GLY A 43 14.51 -7.94 -4.92
CA GLY A 43 14.39 -8.54 -3.59
C GLY A 43 13.24 -8.01 -2.72
N MET A 44 12.49 -6.99 -3.15
CA MET A 44 11.27 -6.59 -2.45
C MET A 44 10.17 -7.65 -2.58
N GLY A 45 9.67 -8.13 -1.44
CA GLY A 45 8.46 -8.96 -1.41
C GLY A 45 7.18 -8.12 -1.53
N PHE A 46 6.03 -8.76 -1.80
CA PHE A 46 4.75 -8.04 -1.90
C PHE A 46 4.35 -7.27 -0.64
N ILE A 47 4.78 -7.73 0.54
CA ILE A 47 4.57 -7.01 1.80
C ILE A 47 5.35 -5.70 1.78
N ASP A 48 6.62 -5.73 1.35
CA ASP A 48 7.47 -4.55 1.28
C ASP A 48 6.92 -3.54 0.26
N ILE A 49 6.47 -4.03 -0.89
CA ILE A 49 5.79 -3.21 -1.91
C ILE A 49 4.54 -2.56 -1.35
N ALA A 50 3.65 -3.33 -0.70
CA ALA A 50 2.43 -2.80 -0.12
C ALA A 50 2.69 -1.76 0.99
N LEU A 51 3.70 -1.99 1.84
CA LEU A 51 4.10 -1.04 2.88
C LEU A 51 4.68 0.24 2.26
N LYS A 52 5.51 0.13 1.21
CA LYS A 52 6.05 1.28 0.48
C LYS A 52 4.93 2.10 -0.18
N GLU A 53 3.94 1.45 -0.81
CA GLU A 53 2.77 2.12 -1.39
C GLU A 53 1.95 2.89 -0.35
N ILE A 54 1.75 2.31 0.84
CA ILE A 54 1.02 2.95 1.94
C ILE A 54 1.84 4.11 2.51
N GLY A 55 3.13 3.92 2.78
CA GLY A 55 4.02 4.95 3.32
C GLY A 55 4.30 6.11 2.34
N GLU A 56 4.10 5.90 1.03
CA GLU A 56 4.11 6.96 0.02
C GLU A 56 2.73 7.60 -0.21
N GLY A 57 1.69 7.16 0.50
CA GLY A 57 0.33 7.68 0.38
C GLY A 57 -0.40 7.30 -0.91
N LYS A 58 0.15 6.37 -1.71
CA LYS A 58 -0.46 5.88 -2.97
C LYS A 58 -1.62 4.92 -2.72
N LEU A 59 -1.72 4.38 -1.50
CA LEU A 59 -2.79 3.49 -1.08
C LEU A 59 -3.44 4.05 0.20
N SER A 60 -4.76 4.22 0.21
CA SER A 60 -5.51 4.74 1.36
C SER A 60 -6.68 3.82 1.76
N ALA A 61 -7.02 3.82 3.05
CA ALA A 61 -8.11 3.01 3.62
C ALA A 61 -9.49 3.36 3.07
N ARG A 62 -9.64 4.56 2.49
CA ARG A 62 -10.89 5.02 1.89
C ARG A 62 -11.06 4.40 0.50
N GLY A 63 -11.58 3.18 0.46
CA GLY A 63 -12.04 2.58 -0.80
C GLY A 63 -13.18 3.40 -1.40
N ARG A 64 -12.95 3.92 -2.61
CA ARG A 64 -13.84 4.69 -3.49
C ARG A 64 -14.12 6.14 -3.07
N ALA A 65 -13.22 7.05 -3.44
CA ALA A 65 -13.54 8.47 -3.66
C ALA A 65 -12.57 9.22 -4.61
N ALA A 66 -11.64 8.52 -5.29
CA ALA A 66 -10.66 9.17 -6.18
C ALA A 66 -10.76 8.73 -7.65
N ASP A 67 -11.72 7.88 -8.01
CA ASP A 67 -11.96 7.46 -9.41
C ASP A 67 -13.00 8.33 -10.14
N SER A 68 -13.30 9.55 -9.67
CA SER A 68 -14.27 10.45 -10.36
C SER A 68 -13.80 11.89 -10.56
N ALA A 69 -12.49 12.14 -10.62
CA ALA A 69 -11.95 13.48 -10.89
C ALA A 69 -11.05 13.54 -12.16
N ALA A 70 -11.32 12.67 -13.14
CA ALA A 70 -10.66 12.71 -14.45
C ALA A 70 -11.64 12.51 -15.62
N ALA A 71 -12.88 12.99 -15.45
CA ALA A 71 -13.86 13.13 -16.53
C ALA A 71 -14.61 14.46 -16.37
N ALA A 72 -13.94 15.55 -16.73
CA ALA A 72 -14.52 16.86 -17.01
C ALA A 72 -13.71 17.50 -18.13
#